data_AF-A0A8K0E2P7-F1
#
_entry.id   AF-A0A8K0E2P7-F1
#
_cell.length_a   1.000
_cell.length_b   1.000
_cell.length_c   1.000
_cell.angle_alpha   90.00
_cell.angle_beta   90.00
_cell.angle_gamma   90.00
#
_symmetry.space_group_name_H-M   'P 1'
#
loop_
_entity.id
_entity.type
_entity.pdbx_description
1 polymer ?
#
loop_
_entity_poly.entity_id
_entity_poly.type
_entity_poly.pdbx_seq_one_letter_code
_entity_poly.pdbx_strand_id
1 'polypeptide(L)'
;MSFTFPHFLAATFLVVVLLNFSALASSSGHDYRDALSKAILFFEGQRSGFLPKDQRQSWRANSGLSDGWTYNTDLTGGYYDAGDNVKFGFPMAFTTTMLAWSVIEFGDSMPPGELRNALVAIRWATDYLLKTVAQPTRIFVQTTIAGKARRYGHDQDRIRRGHTQSGFGSRLETAAALSAASMAFKSSDPGYSDTLLKNAMKAFEFADTYRGAYSDNPNIRDCACPFYCDFDGYQASHFQNHSL
;
A
#
# COMPACT_ATOMS: atom_id res chain seq x y z
N MET A 1 27.19 -66.14 17.58
CA MET A 1 27.92 -65.04 16.94
C MET A 1 28.20 -63.99 18.00
N SER A 2 29.41 -64.01 18.55
CA SER A 2 29.86 -63.12 19.62
C SER A 2 30.30 -61.79 19.01
N PHE A 3 29.49 -60.75 19.19
CA PHE A 3 29.92 -59.39 18.88
C PHE A 3 31.05 -59.01 19.82
N THR A 4 32.25 -58.81 19.29
CA THR A 4 33.40 -58.40 20.08
C THR A 4 33.20 -56.94 20.52
N PHE A 5 33.47 -56.68 21.81
CA PHE A 5 33.39 -55.36 22.48
C PHE A 5 33.77 -54.12 21.63
N PRO A 6 34.83 -54.14 20.78
CA PRO A 6 35.16 -53.00 19.89
C PRO A 6 34.08 -52.66 18.84
N HIS A 7 33.31 -53.63 18.35
CA HIS A 7 32.26 -53.38 17.36
C HIS A 7 31.06 -52.63 17.97
N PHE A 8 30.78 -52.88 19.26
CA PHE A 8 29.69 -52.21 19.97
C PHE A 8 30.02 -50.73 20.23
N LEU A 9 31.27 -50.44 20.62
CA LEU A 9 31.78 -49.07 20.81
C LEU A 9 31.79 -48.26 19.50
N ALA A 10 32.20 -48.87 18.38
CA ALA A 10 32.19 -48.23 17.06
C ALA A 10 30.76 -47.92 16.59
N ALA A 11 29.81 -48.83 16.81
CA ALA A 11 28.40 -48.61 16.47
C ALA A 11 27.77 -47.49 17.31
N THR A 12 28.05 -47.44 18.62
CA THR A 12 27.57 -46.34 19.48
C THR A 12 28.19 -44.99 19.11
N PHE A 13 29.47 -44.97 18.73
CA PHE A 13 30.14 -43.75 18.28
C PHE A 13 29.53 -43.24 16.96
N LEU A 14 29.27 -44.14 16.00
CA LEU A 14 28.61 -43.80 14.73
C LEU A 14 27.19 -43.26 14.96
N VAL A 15 26.41 -43.86 15.85
CA VAL A 15 25.06 -43.39 16.20
C VAL A 15 25.11 -42.00 16.86
N VAL A 16 26.06 -41.76 17.77
CA VAL A 16 26.25 -40.44 18.39
C VAL A 16 26.67 -39.41 17.35
N VAL A 17 27.57 -39.73 16.42
CA VAL A 17 27.97 -38.84 15.33
C VAL A 17 26.78 -38.52 14.41
N LEU A 18 25.98 -39.52 14.03
CA LEU A 18 24.79 -39.32 13.19
C LEU A 18 23.70 -38.48 13.88
N LEU A 19 23.48 -38.66 15.19
CA LEU A 19 22.56 -37.85 15.97
C LEU A 19 23.04 -36.40 16.12
N ASN A 20 24.35 -36.16 16.24
CA ASN A 20 24.93 -34.82 16.27
C ASN A 20 24.91 -34.12 14.88
N PHE A 21 25.09 -34.86 13.79
CA PHE A 21 24.93 -34.33 12.43
C PHE A 21 23.48 -33.92 12.12
N SER A 22 22.50 -34.64 12.69
CA SER A 22 21.07 -34.31 12.56
C SER A 22 20.71 -33.00 13.28
N ALA A 23 21.37 -32.71 14.40
CA ALA A 23 21.16 -31.48 15.17
C ALA A 23 21.78 -30.22 14.53
N LEU A 24 22.79 -30.40 13.66
CA LEU A 24 23.44 -29.31 12.91
C LEU A 24 22.69 -28.90 11.64
N ALA A 25 21.71 -29.70 11.20
CA ALA A 25 20.89 -29.43 10.02
C ALA A 25 19.62 -28.61 10.36
N SER A 26 19.70 -27.69 11.31
CA SER A 26 18.69 -26.63 11.41
C SER A 26 18.99 -25.59 10.35
N SER A 27 18.37 -25.73 9.17
CA SER A 27 18.23 -24.63 8.23
C SER A 27 17.61 -23.45 8.99
N SER A 28 18.36 -22.36 9.19
CA SER A 28 17.82 -21.12 9.72
C SER A 28 16.95 -20.46 8.65
N GLY A 29 15.80 -21.06 8.36
CA GLY A 29 14.79 -20.47 7.48
C GLY A 29 14.32 -19.14 8.08
N HIS A 30 14.09 -18.15 7.22
CA HIS A 30 13.48 -16.90 7.66
C HIS A 30 12.01 -17.16 8.04
N ASP A 31 11.56 -16.57 9.14
CA ASP A 31 10.14 -16.60 9.52
C ASP A 31 9.36 -15.59 8.67
N TYR A 32 8.91 -16.04 7.49
CA TYR A 32 8.12 -15.22 6.59
C TYR A 32 6.74 -14.86 7.13
N ARG A 33 6.23 -15.60 8.12
CA ARG A 33 4.96 -15.28 8.78
C ARG A 33 5.12 -14.06 9.69
N ASP A 34 6.21 -14.01 10.47
CA ASP A 34 6.57 -12.84 11.26
C ASP A 34 6.89 -11.64 10.36
N ALA A 35 7.64 -11.85 9.27
CA ALA A 35 7.94 -10.80 8.30
C ALA A 35 6.67 -10.21 7.67
N LEU A 36 5.71 -11.04 7.23
CA LEU A 36 4.43 -10.60 6.69
C LEU A 36 3.62 -9.80 7.72
N SER A 37 3.55 -10.30 8.96
CA SER A 37 2.81 -9.65 10.04
C SER A 37 3.36 -8.24 10.31
N LYS A 38 4.70 -8.09 10.33
CA LYS A 38 5.38 -6.80 10.49
C LYS A 38 5.20 -5.89 9.28
N ALA A 39 5.23 -6.43 8.06
CA ALA A 39 4.99 -5.67 6.84
C ALA A 39 3.58 -5.08 6.81
N ILE A 40 2.55 -5.83 7.22
CA ILE A 40 1.18 -5.31 7.32
C ILE A 40 1.06 -4.29 8.46
N LEU A 41 1.73 -4.53 9.58
CA LEU A 41 1.76 -3.60 10.71
C LEU A 41 2.40 -2.24 10.36
N PHE A 42 3.39 -2.22 9.46
CA PHE A 42 3.99 -0.99 8.93
C PHE A 42 2.93 -0.08 8.31
N PHE A 43 1.95 -0.62 7.58
CA PHE A 43 0.86 0.19 7.02
C PHE A 43 0.04 0.89 8.11
N GLU A 44 -0.23 0.26 9.26
CA GLU A 44 -0.88 0.95 10.38
C GLU A 44 -0.06 2.13 10.90
N GLY A 45 1.27 1.99 10.87
CA GLY A 45 2.25 3.02 11.19
C GLY A 45 2.21 4.22 10.24
N GLN A 46 1.66 4.07 9.03
CA GLN A 46 1.58 5.13 8.02
C GLN A 46 0.21 5.81 7.92
N ARG A 47 -0.83 5.33 8.63
CA ARG A 47 -2.20 5.88 8.53
C ARG A 47 -2.28 7.36 8.89
N SER A 48 -2.90 8.19 8.05
CA SER A 48 -3.31 9.57 8.36
C SER A 48 -4.82 9.62 8.62
N GLY A 49 -5.34 10.69 9.23
CA GLY A 49 -6.74 10.86 9.60
C GLY A 49 -7.08 10.43 11.03
N PHE A 50 -8.34 10.09 11.26
CA PHE A 50 -8.82 9.53 12.52
C PHE A 50 -8.45 8.05 12.60
N LEU A 51 -7.63 7.67 13.57
CA LEU A 51 -7.22 6.28 13.77
C LEU A 51 -8.33 5.48 14.45
N PRO A 52 -8.51 4.21 14.08
CA PRO A 52 -9.53 3.36 14.69
C PRO A 52 -9.08 2.99 16.11
N LYS A 53 -10.05 2.74 17.00
CA LYS A 53 -9.77 2.46 18.43
C LYS A 53 -8.98 1.17 18.66
N ASP A 54 -9.07 0.24 17.72
CA ASP A 54 -8.41 -1.07 17.71
C ASP A 54 -7.07 -1.07 16.93
N GLN A 55 -6.54 0.10 16.57
CA GLN A 55 -5.20 0.26 15.99
C GLN A 55 -4.13 -0.39 16.89
N ARG A 56 -3.24 -1.20 16.30
CA ARG A 56 -2.16 -1.90 17.03
C ARG A 56 -0.94 -1.01 17.29
N GLN A 57 -0.70 -0.02 16.44
CA GLN A 57 0.39 0.95 16.59
C GLN A 57 0.01 2.08 17.57
N SER A 58 0.21 1.83 18.87
CA SER A 58 -0.21 2.72 19.97
C SER A 58 0.56 4.04 20.08
N TRP A 59 1.72 4.16 19.43
CA TRP A 59 2.51 5.40 19.39
C TRP A 59 2.03 6.37 18.30
N ARG A 60 1.09 5.97 17.43
CA ARG A 60 0.43 6.85 16.45
C ARG A 60 -0.78 7.53 17.06
N ALA A 61 -1.09 8.73 16.59
CA ALA A 61 -2.27 9.50 16.97
C ALA A 61 -3.00 10.05 15.73
N ASN A 62 -4.24 10.52 15.94
CA ASN A 62 -5.00 11.24 14.92
C ASN A 62 -4.15 12.38 14.34
N SER A 63 -4.19 12.57 13.02
CA SER A 63 -3.40 13.62 12.34
C SER A 63 -3.99 13.96 10.98
N GLY A 64 -3.64 15.13 10.41
CA GLY A 64 -4.13 15.52 9.07
C GLY A 64 -5.64 15.76 9.02
N LEU A 65 -6.24 16.21 10.12
CA LEU A 65 -7.69 16.34 10.28
C LEU A 65 -8.31 17.50 9.49
N SER A 66 -7.47 18.43 9.02
CA SER A 66 -7.86 19.57 8.18
C SER A 66 -7.57 19.35 6.69
N ASP A 67 -7.13 18.15 6.31
CA ASP A 67 -6.85 17.82 4.91
C ASP A 67 -8.11 18.01 4.05
N GLY A 68 -8.04 18.93 3.07
CA GLY A 68 -9.12 19.21 2.12
C GLY A 68 -10.00 20.42 2.46
N TRP A 69 -9.92 20.99 3.68
CA TRP A 69 -10.77 22.10 4.11
C TRP A 69 -10.71 23.33 3.21
N THR A 70 -9.51 23.69 2.71
CA THR A 70 -9.34 24.84 1.79
C THR A 70 -10.06 24.65 0.45
N TYR A 71 -10.50 23.45 0.13
CA TYR A 71 -11.24 23.11 -1.09
C TYR A 71 -12.67 22.65 -0.81
N ASN A 72 -13.17 22.87 0.41
CA ASN A 72 -14.51 22.45 0.84
C ASN A 72 -14.76 20.95 0.58
N THR A 73 -13.76 20.11 0.87
CA THR A 73 -13.87 18.65 0.74
C THR A 73 -13.20 17.96 1.92
N ASP A 74 -13.63 16.75 2.23
CA ASP A 74 -12.93 15.89 3.19
C ASP A 74 -11.87 15.06 2.47
N LEU A 75 -10.61 15.22 2.86
CA LEU A 75 -9.48 14.40 2.41
C LEU A 75 -8.71 13.79 3.59
N THR A 76 -9.35 13.68 4.75
CA THR A 76 -8.81 12.92 5.88
C THR A 76 -8.73 11.43 5.53
N GLY A 77 -7.77 10.71 6.13
CA GLY A 77 -7.55 9.27 5.88
C GLY A 77 -6.27 8.99 5.08
N GLY A 78 -6.18 7.81 4.46
CA GLY A 78 -5.07 7.45 3.56
C GLY A 78 -3.74 7.25 4.27
N TYR A 79 -2.67 7.12 3.49
CA TYR A 79 -1.32 6.84 3.99
C TYR A 79 -0.35 8.01 3.79
N TYR A 80 0.52 8.26 4.77
CA TYR A 80 1.74 9.01 4.52
C TYR A 80 2.71 8.17 3.68
N ASP A 81 3.37 8.83 2.75
CA ASP A 81 4.17 8.19 1.71
C ASP A 81 5.40 7.47 2.25
N ALA A 82 6.18 8.15 3.09
CA ALA A 82 7.43 7.65 3.63
C ALA A 82 7.63 8.12 5.08
N GLY A 83 8.84 8.59 5.42
CA GLY A 83 9.12 9.20 6.72
C GLY A 83 8.65 10.65 6.87
N ASP A 84 7.93 11.18 5.88
CA ASP A 84 7.31 12.51 5.93
C ASP A 84 5.82 12.44 6.27
N ASN A 85 5.13 13.57 6.16
CA ASN A 85 3.68 13.63 6.33
C ASN A 85 2.98 14.05 5.03
N VAL A 86 3.51 13.60 3.89
CA VAL A 86 2.94 13.85 2.58
C VAL A 86 2.15 12.66 2.08
N LYS A 87 0.99 12.94 1.51
CA LYS A 87 0.09 11.94 0.94
C LYS A 87 0.18 12.05 -0.58
N PHE A 88 1.19 11.40 -1.15
CA PHE A 88 1.38 11.34 -2.60
C PHE A 88 0.40 10.32 -3.19
N GLY A 89 -0.52 10.79 -4.03
CA GLY A 89 -1.60 9.96 -4.56
C GLY A 89 -1.10 8.82 -5.46
N PHE A 90 -0.11 9.10 -6.31
CA PHE A 90 0.40 8.13 -7.27
C PHE A 90 1.07 6.90 -6.60
N PRO A 91 2.10 7.04 -5.75
CA PRO A 91 2.70 5.90 -5.06
C PRO A 91 1.74 5.20 -4.08
N MET A 92 0.79 5.94 -3.48
CA MET A 92 -0.25 5.33 -2.65
C MET A 92 -1.17 4.41 -3.48
N ALA A 93 -1.61 4.87 -4.65
CA ALA A 93 -2.42 4.08 -5.56
C ALA A 93 -1.65 2.84 -6.02
N PHE A 94 -0.40 2.98 -6.47
CA PHE A 94 0.46 1.85 -6.84
C PHE A 94 0.62 0.83 -5.71
N THR A 95 0.92 1.31 -4.50
CA THR A 95 1.03 0.46 -3.31
C THR A 95 -0.26 -0.31 -3.03
N THR A 96 -1.41 0.34 -3.24
CA THR A 96 -2.73 -0.29 -3.07
C THR A 96 -2.98 -1.35 -4.13
N THR A 97 -2.61 -1.10 -5.39
CA THR A 97 -2.67 -2.07 -6.48
C THR A 97 -1.85 -3.32 -6.12
N MET A 98 -0.61 -3.15 -5.66
CA MET A 98 0.27 -4.27 -5.30
C MET A 98 -0.23 -5.05 -4.08
N LEU A 99 -0.72 -4.37 -3.04
CA LEU A 99 -1.35 -5.03 -1.89
C LEU A 99 -2.58 -5.84 -2.31
N ALA A 100 -3.47 -5.25 -3.11
CA ALA A 100 -4.66 -5.95 -3.60
C ALA A 100 -4.29 -7.16 -4.46
N TRP A 101 -3.31 -7.04 -5.37
CA TRP A 101 -2.81 -8.16 -6.15
C TRP A 101 -2.24 -9.25 -5.24
N SER A 102 -1.44 -8.92 -4.24
CA SER A 102 -0.91 -9.92 -3.30
C SER A 102 -2.01 -10.71 -2.58
N VAL A 103 -3.13 -10.07 -2.24
CA VAL A 103 -4.29 -10.74 -1.63
C VAL A 103 -5.01 -11.61 -2.65
N ILE A 104 -5.15 -11.17 -3.89
CA ILE A 104 -5.78 -11.96 -4.96
C ILE A 104 -4.96 -13.23 -5.26
N GLU A 105 -3.64 -13.10 -5.37
CA GLU A 105 -2.75 -14.19 -5.75
C GLU A 105 -2.44 -15.14 -4.59
N PHE A 106 -2.20 -14.59 -3.40
CA PHE A 106 -1.65 -15.33 -2.27
C PHE A 106 -2.56 -15.34 -1.03
N GLY A 107 -3.78 -14.81 -1.12
CA GLY A 107 -4.69 -14.68 0.02
C GLY A 107 -4.98 -16.00 0.74
N ASP A 108 -5.10 -17.10 -0.01
CA ASP A 108 -5.33 -18.45 0.53
C ASP A 108 -4.15 -19.00 1.33
N SER A 109 -2.94 -18.48 1.08
CA SER A 109 -1.72 -18.84 1.81
C SER A 109 -1.46 -17.93 3.02
N MET A 110 -2.20 -16.82 3.16
CA MET A 110 -2.05 -15.92 4.30
C MET A 110 -2.74 -16.50 5.53
N PRO A 111 -2.15 -16.37 6.74
CA PRO A 111 -2.87 -16.64 7.98
C PRO A 111 -4.18 -15.83 8.02
N PRO A 112 -5.32 -16.39 8.47
CA PRO A 112 -6.62 -15.70 8.39
C PRO A 112 -6.64 -14.31 9.05
N GLY A 113 -5.90 -14.14 10.15
CA GLY A 113 -5.73 -12.84 10.80
C GLY A 113 -4.98 -11.82 9.95
N GLU A 114 -3.94 -12.24 9.24
CA GLU A 114 -3.15 -11.36 8.37
C GLU A 114 -3.85 -11.07 7.04
N LEU A 115 -4.60 -12.03 6.48
CA LEU A 115 -5.49 -11.76 5.35
C LEU A 115 -6.49 -10.64 5.71
N ARG A 116 -7.10 -10.73 6.89
CA ARG A 116 -8.00 -9.68 7.39
C ARG A 116 -7.27 -8.34 7.54
N ASN A 117 -6.07 -8.32 8.14
CA ASN A 117 -5.30 -7.09 8.32
C ASN A 117 -4.88 -6.47 6.96
N ALA A 118 -4.52 -7.30 5.99
CA ALA A 118 -4.18 -6.86 4.63
C ALA A 118 -5.41 -6.24 3.93
N LEU A 119 -6.58 -6.87 4.02
CA LEU A 119 -7.84 -6.29 3.54
C LEU A 119 -8.14 -4.95 4.24
N VAL A 120 -7.95 -4.85 5.57
CA VAL A 120 -8.13 -3.57 6.28
C VAL A 120 -7.13 -2.51 5.78
N ALA A 121 -5.89 -2.88 5.46
CA ALA A 121 -4.91 -1.96 4.88
C ALA A 121 -5.33 -1.46 3.49
N ILE A 122 -5.79 -2.37 2.61
CA ILE A 122 -6.32 -2.02 1.29
C ILE A 122 -7.55 -1.10 1.42
N ARG A 123 -8.45 -1.39 2.37
CA ARG A 123 -9.63 -0.55 2.64
C ARG A 123 -9.21 0.87 3.04
N TRP A 124 -8.24 1.01 3.92
CA TRP A 124 -7.76 2.32 4.38
C TRP A 124 -7.28 3.22 3.25
N ALA A 125 -6.55 2.65 2.28
CA ALA A 125 -6.13 3.39 1.10
C ALA A 125 -7.30 3.68 0.17
N THR A 126 -8.12 2.67 -0.12
CA THR A 126 -9.23 2.83 -1.08
C THR A 126 -10.31 3.80 -0.59
N ASP A 127 -10.62 3.84 0.71
CA ASP A 127 -11.52 4.84 1.28
C ASP A 127 -11.02 6.27 1.01
N TYR A 128 -9.71 6.50 1.08
CA TYR A 128 -9.11 7.78 0.74
C TYR A 128 -9.10 8.04 -0.77
N LEU A 129 -8.71 7.04 -1.59
CA LEU A 129 -8.70 7.16 -3.05
C LEU A 129 -10.10 7.44 -3.61
N LEU A 130 -11.15 6.87 -3.04
CA LEU A 130 -12.54 7.19 -3.39
C LEU A 130 -12.84 8.68 -3.17
N LYS A 131 -12.36 9.27 -2.06
CA LYS A 131 -12.50 10.73 -1.81
C LYS A 131 -11.74 11.55 -2.86
N THR A 132 -10.56 11.11 -3.31
CA THR A 132 -9.78 11.87 -4.30
C THR A 132 -10.38 11.86 -5.70
N VAL A 133 -11.14 10.82 -6.07
CA VAL A 133 -11.82 10.72 -7.38
C VAL A 133 -13.29 11.09 -7.35
N ALA A 134 -13.87 11.37 -6.17
CA ALA A 134 -15.27 11.77 -6.02
C ALA A 134 -15.61 13.08 -6.73
N GLN A 135 -14.63 13.94 -6.98
CA GLN A 135 -14.84 15.18 -7.73
C GLN A 135 -14.71 14.93 -9.26
N PRO A 136 -15.72 15.31 -10.06
CA PRO A 136 -15.73 15.00 -11.51
C PRO A 136 -14.51 15.57 -12.24
N THR A 137 -14.13 16.81 -11.93
CA THR A 137 -13.12 17.58 -12.67
C THR A 137 -11.80 17.76 -11.93
N ARG A 138 -11.65 17.20 -10.72
CA ARG A 138 -10.49 17.43 -9.86
C ARG A 138 -10.03 16.15 -9.21
N ILE A 139 -8.72 16.03 -9.05
CA ILE A 139 -8.08 14.99 -8.24
C ILE A 139 -7.09 15.67 -7.32
N PHE A 140 -7.02 15.15 -6.11
CA PHE A 140 -6.05 15.57 -5.11
C PHE A 140 -4.84 14.65 -5.19
N VAL A 141 -3.76 15.18 -5.75
CA VAL A 141 -2.49 14.44 -5.93
C VAL A 141 -1.63 14.54 -4.66
N GLN A 142 -1.82 15.59 -3.86
CA GLN A 142 -0.99 15.89 -2.68
C GLN A 142 -1.72 16.80 -1.68
N THR A 143 -1.70 16.44 -0.39
CA THR A 143 -2.33 17.24 0.68
C THR A 143 -1.37 18.14 1.45
N THR A 144 -0.04 18.01 1.28
CA THR A 144 0.99 18.80 2.01
C THR A 144 2.23 19.13 1.17
N ILE A 145 2.85 20.28 1.43
CA ILE A 145 4.09 20.70 0.75
C ILE A 145 5.30 19.94 1.34
N ALA A 146 5.97 19.13 0.51
CA ALA A 146 7.10 18.30 0.90
C ALA A 146 8.31 19.08 1.48
N GLY A 147 8.51 20.33 1.05
CA GLY A 147 9.63 21.18 1.50
C GLY A 147 9.57 21.64 2.97
N LYS A 148 8.40 21.58 3.64
CA LYS A 148 8.25 21.98 5.06
C LYS A 148 8.03 20.81 6.01
N ALA A 149 7.70 19.61 5.51
CA ALA A 149 7.50 18.42 6.32
C ALA A 149 8.81 17.87 6.93
N ARG A 150 9.97 18.10 6.28
CA ARG A 150 11.28 17.56 6.71
C ARG A 150 11.88 18.19 7.97
N ARG A 151 11.31 19.27 8.54
CA ARG A 151 11.98 20.06 9.60
C ARG A 151 11.43 19.90 11.01
N TYR A 152 10.23 19.36 11.22
CA TYR A 152 9.61 19.38 12.55
C TYR A 152 8.85 18.09 12.81
N GLY A 153 9.45 17.22 13.63
CA GLY A 153 8.97 15.87 13.94
C GLY A 153 7.68 15.78 14.76
N HIS A 154 6.95 16.87 15.03
CA HIS A 154 5.77 16.82 15.92
C HIS A 154 4.67 17.87 15.65
N ASP A 155 4.74 18.69 14.60
CA ASP A 155 3.74 19.75 14.41
C ASP A 155 2.51 19.27 13.62
N GLN A 156 1.43 18.98 14.37
CA GLN A 156 0.19 18.44 13.83
C GLN A 156 -0.70 19.46 13.09
N ASP A 157 -0.54 20.78 13.27
CA ASP A 157 -1.57 21.74 12.84
C ASP A 157 -1.02 23.01 12.20
N ARG A 158 -0.33 22.89 11.07
CA ARG A 158 -0.01 24.06 10.24
C ARG A 158 -0.64 23.97 8.87
N ILE A 159 -1.66 24.79 8.66
CA ILE A 159 -2.50 24.94 7.44
C ILE A 159 -1.74 24.50 6.19
N ARG A 160 -2.14 23.33 5.71
CA ARG A 160 -1.51 22.59 4.63
C ARG A 160 -2.17 23.02 3.33
N ARG A 161 -1.45 23.80 2.51
CA ARG A 161 -1.90 24.13 1.16
C ARG A 161 -1.76 22.88 0.28
N GLY A 162 -2.76 21.99 0.35
CA GLY A 162 -2.95 20.98 -0.71
C GLY A 162 -3.13 21.72 -2.03
N HIS A 163 -2.67 21.16 -3.15
CA HIS A 163 -2.91 21.76 -4.47
C HIS A 163 -3.82 20.81 -5.23
N THR A 164 -4.94 21.35 -5.72
CA THR A 164 -5.87 20.65 -6.61
C THR A 164 -5.51 20.95 -8.05
N GLN A 165 -5.27 19.93 -8.85
CA GLN A 165 -5.89 19.76 -10.17
C GLN A 165 -5.36 18.52 -10.90
N SER A 166 -6.14 18.08 -11.88
CA SER A 166 -6.11 16.79 -12.55
C SER A 166 -4.74 16.42 -13.13
N GLY A 167 -4.21 15.32 -12.63
CA GLY A 167 -3.12 14.59 -13.25
C GLY A 167 -3.60 13.24 -13.77
N PHE A 168 -3.56 13.01 -15.08
CA PHE A 168 -3.97 11.76 -15.74
C PHE A 168 -3.33 10.52 -15.10
N GLY A 169 -1.99 10.52 -14.93
CA GLY A 169 -1.24 9.35 -14.45
C GLY A 169 -1.67 8.93 -13.04
N SER A 170 -1.90 9.91 -12.15
CA SER A 170 -2.44 9.65 -10.81
C SER A 170 -3.87 9.10 -10.85
N ARG A 171 -4.68 9.44 -11.87
CA ARG A 171 -6.06 8.91 -12.01
C ARG A 171 -6.10 7.49 -12.56
N LEU A 172 -5.24 7.17 -13.53
CA LEU A 172 -5.12 5.80 -14.06
C LEU A 172 -4.67 4.83 -12.98
N GLU A 173 -3.62 5.17 -12.24
CA GLU A 173 -3.17 4.29 -11.15
C GLU A 173 -4.23 4.16 -10.05
N THR A 174 -4.97 5.23 -9.77
CA THR A 174 -6.12 5.15 -8.85
C THR A 174 -7.20 4.22 -9.40
N ALA A 175 -7.49 4.26 -10.70
CA ALA A 175 -8.44 3.33 -11.32
C ALA A 175 -7.96 1.88 -11.21
N ALA A 176 -6.68 1.61 -11.46
CA ALA A 176 -6.07 0.30 -11.29
C ALA A 176 -6.17 -0.19 -9.83
N ALA A 177 -5.82 0.66 -8.87
CA ALA A 177 -5.90 0.37 -7.44
C ALA A 177 -7.33 0.01 -7.00
N LEU A 178 -8.32 0.83 -7.38
CA LEU A 178 -9.73 0.59 -7.06
C LEU A 178 -10.24 -0.68 -7.75
N SER A 179 -9.83 -0.95 -9.00
CA SER A 179 -10.21 -2.17 -9.72
C SER A 179 -9.63 -3.42 -9.06
N ALA A 180 -8.33 -3.45 -8.76
CA ALA A 180 -7.69 -4.57 -8.08
C ALA A 180 -8.30 -4.79 -6.69
N ALA A 181 -8.52 -3.72 -5.92
CA ALA A 181 -9.17 -3.82 -4.62
C ALA A 181 -10.60 -4.36 -4.74
N SER A 182 -11.36 -4.01 -5.79
CA SER A 182 -12.70 -4.55 -6.01
C SER A 182 -12.68 -6.09 -6.11
N MET A 183 -11.66 -6.66 -6.76
CA MET A 183 -11.49 -8.10 -6.86
C MET A 183 -11.13 -8.71 -5.49
N ALA A 184 -10.21 -8.09 -4.75
CA ALA A 184 -9.81 -8.56 -3.41
C ALA A 184 -10.99 -8.58 -2.40
N PHE A 185 -11.95 -7.66 -2.52
CA PHE A 185 -13.15 -7.61 -1.67
C PHE A 185 -14.34 -8.41 -2.21
N LYS A 186 -14.25 -9.04 -3.39
CA LYS A 186 -15.42 -9.58 -4.08
C LYS A 186 -16.21 -10.60 -3.24
N SER A 187 -15.50 -11.43 -2.48
CA SER A 187 -16.09 -12.46 -1.61
C SER A 187 -16.44 -11.94 -0.21
N SER A 188 -15.62 -11.05 0.34
CA SER A 188 -15.73 -10.60 1.74
C SER A 188 -16.68 -9.41 1.94
N ASP A 189 -16.77 -8.52 0.95
CA ASP A 189 -17.68 -7.37 0.95
C ASP A 189 -18.10 -7.02 -0.49
N PRO A 190 -19.11 -7.73 -1.05
CA PRO A 190 -19.56 -7.51 -2.42
C PRO A 190 -20.08 -6.09 -2.68
N GLY A 191 -20.71 -5.45 -1.68
CA GLY A 191 -21.24 -4.09 -1.81
C GLY A 191 -20.13 -3.04 -1.94
N TYR A 192 -19.07 -3.19 -1.14
CA TYR A 192 -17.89 -2.34 -1.28
C TYR A 192 -17.13 -2.65 -2.57
N SER A 193 -17.00 -3.93 -2.95
CA SER A 193 -16.42 -4.35 -4.24
C SER A 193 -17.09 -3.64 -5.42
N ASP A 194 -18.41 -3.64 -5.49
CA ASP A 194 -19.15 -2.97 -6.57
C ASP A 194 -18.98 -1.44 -6.53
N THR A 195 -18.86 -0.85 -5.34
CA THR A 195 -18.58 0.58 -5.18
C THR A 195 -17.19 0.94 -5.73
N LEU A 196 -16.19 0.12 -5.42
CA LEU A 196 -14.83 0.30 -5.92
C LEU A 196 -14.78 0.19 -7.45
N LEU A 197 -15.38 -0.86 -8.01
CA LEU A 197 -15.37 -1.09 -9.46
C LEU A 197 -16.06 0.04 -10.22
N LYS A 198 -17.23 0.50 -9.76
CA LYS A 198 -17.95 1.64 -10.38
C LYS A 198 -17.10 2.91 -10.41
N ASN A 199 -16.36 3.20 -9.33
CA ASN A 199 -15.51 4.38 -9.27
C ASN A 199 -14.20 4.20 -10.05
N ALA A 200 -13.66 2.98 -10.12
CA ALA A 200 -12.53 2.64 -10.98
C ALA A 200 -12.84 2.93 -12.45
N MET A 201 -14.02 2.49 -12.94
CA MET A 201 -14.46 2.75 -14.31
C MET A 201 -14.56 4.25 -14.60
N LYS A 202 -15.21 5.03 -13.71
CA LYS A 202 -15.30 6.49 -13.87
C LYS A 202 -13.93 7.17 -13.86
N ALA A 203 -13.02 6.72 -13.01
CA ALA A 203 -11.66 7.24 -12.94
C ALA A 203 -10.88 6.93 -14.22
N PHE A 204 -11.02 5.71 -14.75
CA PHE A 204 -10.41 5.30 -16.02
C PHE A 204 -10.97 6.09 -17.21
N GLU A 205 -12.30 6.20 -17.35
CA GLU A 205 -12.96 6.96 -18.43
C GLU A 205 -12.49 8.42 -18.46
N PHE A 206 -12.43 9.06 -17.30
CA PHE A 206 -11.92 10.43 -17.24
C PHE A 206 -10.46 10.48 -17.65
N ALA A 207 -9.63 9.55 -17.16
CA ALA A 207 -8.24 9.53 -17.54
C ALA A 207 -8.13 9.40 -19.06
N ASP A 208 -8.70 8.36 -19.66
CA ASP A 208 -8.66 8.14 -21.11
C ASP A 208 -9.13 9.35 -21.94
N THR A 209 -10.15 10.08 -21.44
CA THR A 209 -10.65 11.32 -22.07
C THR A 209 -9.65 12.48 -22.01
N TYR A 210 -8.88 12.63 -20.92
CA TYR A 210 -8.01 13.79 -20.65
C TYR A 210 -6.54 13.39 -20.50
N ARG A 211 -5.89 13.02 -21.62
CA ARG A 211 -4.50 12.52 -21.68
C ARG A 211 -3.43 13.58 -21.39
N GLY A 212 -2.41 13.23 -20.60
CA GLY A 212 -1.20 14.05 -20.37
C GLY A 212 -0.54 13.79 -19.01
N ALA A 213 0.79 13.81 -18.89
CA ALA A 213 1.45 13.45 -17.64
C ALA A 213 1.08 14.44 -16.51
N TYR A 214 0.90 13.95 -15.28
CA TYR A 214 0.50 14.85 -14.20
C TYR A 214 1.61 15.85 -13.83
N SER A 215 2.87 15.46 -14.02
CA SER A 215 4.04 16.31 -13.81
C SER A 215 4.25 17.37 -14.89
N ASP A 216 3.50 17.32 -16.00
CA ASP A 216 3.55 18.36 -17.04
C ASP A 216 2.80 19.62 -16.58
N ASN A 217 1.90 19.50 -15.59
CA ASN A 217 1.21 20.64 -15.03
C ASN A 217 2.16 21.46 -14.14
N PRO A 218 2.45 22.74 -14.47
CA PRO A 218 3.37 23.57 -13.70
C PRO A 218 2.99 23.68 -12.22
N ASN A 219 1.69 23.65 -11.90
CA ASN A 219 1.18 23.76 -10.53
C ASN A 219 1.36 22.47 -9.71
N ILE A 220 1.58 21.33 -10.37
CA ILE A 220 1.83 20.03 -9.72
C ILE A 220 3.32 19.70 -9.74
N ARG A 221 4.00 20.07 -10.83
CA ARG A 221 5.42 19.79 -11.04
C ARG A 221 6.23 20.23 -9.84
N ASP A 222 6.11 21.46 -9.37
CA ASP A 222 6.95 21.96 -8.27
C ASP A 222 6.69 21.31 -6.90
N CYS A 223 5.59 20.56 -6.75
CA CYS A 223 5.20 19.90 -5.49
C CYS A 223 5.43 18.39 -5.51
N ALA A 224 5.18 17.74 -6.65
CA ALA A 224 5.35 16.30 -6.83
C ALA A 224 6.71 15.96 -7.44
N CYS A 225 7.20 16.73 -8.41
CA CYS A 225 8.60 16.72 -8.82
C CYS A 225 9.40 17.68 -7.93
N PRO A 226 10.48 17.24 -7.27
CA PRO A 226 11.39 16.18 -7.69
C PRO A 226 11.19 14.81 -6.99
N PHE A 227 10.07 14.57 -6.31
CA PHE A 227 9.86 13.35 -5.51
C PHE A 227 9.35 12.18 -6.35
N TYR A 228 8.18 12.35 -6.95
CA TYR A 228 7.56 11.43 -7.88
C TYR A 228 7.28 12.22 -9.17
N CYS A 229 8.17 12.06 -10.14
CA CYS A 229 7.94 12.55 -11.50
C CYS A 229 7.47 11.41 -12.38
N ASP A 230 6.61 11.73 -13.33
CA ASP A 230 6.22 10.80 -14.39
C ASP A 230 7.33 10.77 -15.46
N PHE A 231 8.44 10.08 -15.16
CA PHE A 231 9.61 10.01 -16.04
C PHE A 231 9.38 9.13 -17.27
N ASP A 232 8.55 8.09 -17.14
CA ASP A 232 8.25 7.12 -18.21
C ASP A 232 7.05 7.54 -19.07
N GLY A 233 6.36 8.61 -18.67
CA GLY A 233 5.17 9.11 -19.31
C GLY A 233 3.95 8.22 -19.08
N TYR A 234 2.81 8.74 -19.52
CA TYR A 234 1.51 8.15 -19.26
C TYR A 234 1.20 6.86 -20.06
N GLN A 235 2.09 6.44 -20.96
CA GLN A 235 1.89 5.30 -21.84
C GLN A 235 2.13 3.96 -21.13
N ALA A 236 3.01 3.91 -20.13
CA ALA A 236 3.27 2.69 -19.37
C ALA A 236 2.06 2.21 -18.54
N SER A 237 1.12 3.13 -18.23
CA SER A 237 -0.12 2.85 -17.51
C SER A 237 -1.33 2.61 -18.44
N HIS A 238 -1.11 2.63 -19.75
CA HIS A 238 -2.16 2.44 -20.76
C HIS A 238 -1.93 1.12 -21.52
N PHE A 239 -2.81 0.14 -21.35
CA PHE A 239 -2.87 -0.99 -22.28
C PHE A 239 -3.32 -0.47 -23.64
N GLN A 240 -2.41 -0.36 -24.60
CA GLN A 240 -2.81 -0.15 -25.99
C GLN A 240 -3.65 -1.35 -26.42
N ASN A 241 -4.85 -1.06 -26.90
CA ASN A 241 -5.74 -2.04 -27.49
C ASN A 241 -5.09 -2.53 -28.80
N HIS A 242 -4.20 -3.51 -28.71
CA HIS A 242 -3.81 -4.30 -29.87
C HIS A 242 -4.99 -5.22 -30.17
N SER A 243 -5.83 -4.75 -31.08
CA SER A 243 -6.83 -5.57 -31.75
C SER A 243 -6.22 -6.90 -32.19
N LEU A 244 -6.75 -7.99 -31.62
CA LEU A 244 -6.72 -9.31 -32.24
C LEU A 244 -7.67 -9.35 -33.43
#